data_AF-A0A7J7MDR2-F1
#
_entry.id   AF-A0A7J7MDR2-F1
#
_cell.length_a   1.000
_cell.length_b   1.000
_cell.length_c   1.000
_cell.angle_alpha   90.00
_cell.angle_beta   90.00
_cell.angle_gamma   90.00
#
_symmetry.space_group_name_H-M   'P 1'
#
loop_
_entity.id
_entity.type
_entity.pdbx_description
1 polymer ?
#
loop_
_entity_poly.entity_id
_entity_poly.type
_entity_poly.pdbx_seq_one_letter_code
_entity_poly.pdbx_strand_id
1 'polypeptide(L)'
;MPLKALQLQTEEGDSALAYAAITGNTKVAKIIIRKDPNLPNMQDAKGKIPLRYAAQHGHWETLLYPLSVTNDSVIPGSALVEVIKDSIDAGFYGVLQAY
;
A
#
# COMPACT_ATOMS: atom_id res chain seq x y z
N MET A 1 20.84 -2.64 -0.60
CA MET A 1 20.04 -1.50 -1.08
C MET A 1 19.96 -0.44 0.00
N PRO A 2 20.39 0.80 -0.26
CA PRO A 2 20.32 1.90 0.71
C PRO A 2 18.86 2.35 0.91
N LEU A 3 18.50 2.73 2.14
CA LEU A 3 17.16 3.20 2.53
C LEU A 3 16.65 4.33 1.62
N LYS A 4 17.53 5.27 1.29
CA LYS A 4 17.21 6.42 0.42
C LYS A 4 16.79 6.02 -1.00
N ALA A 5 17.25 4.86 -1.49
CA ALA A 5 16.83 4.37 -2.81
C ALA A 5 15.41 3.80 -2.80
N LEU A 6 14.87 3.38 -1.65
CA LEU A 6 13.48 2.91 -1.53
C LEU A 6 12.47 4.06 -1.50
N GLN A 7 12.91 5.25 -1.17
CA GLN A 7 12.11 6.47 -1.10
C GLN A 7 12.08 7.24 -2.43
N LEU A 8 12.78 6.76 -3.46
CA LEU A 8 12.74 7.37 -4.78
C LEU A 8 11.37 7.13 -5.43
N GLN A 9 10.88 8.16 -6.11
CA GLN A 9 9.63 8.14 -6.86
C GLN A 9 9.91 8.44 -8.34
N THR A 10 9.05 7.93 -9.22
CA THR A 10 9.05 8.36 -10.63
C THR A 10 8.53 9.79 -10.78
N GLU A 11 8.49 10.29 -12.01
CA GLU A 11 7.90 11.61 -12.31
C GLU A 11 6.41 11.68 -11.93
N GLU A 12 5.70 10.54 -11.97
CA GLU A 12 4.32 10.39 -11.54
C GLU A 12 4.16 10.25 -10.02
N GLY A 13 5.27 10.18 -9.27
CA GLY A 13 5.25 9.96 -7.83
C GLY A 13 5.17 8.47 -7.43
N ASP A 14 5.29 7.53 -8.37
CA ASP A 14 5.19 6.11 -8.03
C ASP A 14 6.46 5.61 -7.33
N SER A 15 6.30 5.02 -6.15
CA SER A 15 7.40 4.42 -5.39
C SER A 15 7.62 2.96 -5.78
N ALA A 16 8.77 2.39 -5.38
CA ALA A 16 9.00 0.95 -5.52
C ALA A 16 7.91 0.10 -4.85
N LEU A 17 7.29 0.60 -3.77
CA LEU A 17 6.17 -0.07 -3.11
C LEU A 17 4.88 0.00 -3.96
N ALA A 18 4.65 1.10 -4.69
CA ALA A 18 3.51 1.22 -5.61
C ALA A 18 3.58 0.14 -6.70
N TYR A 19 4.74 -0.07 -7.32
CA TYR A 19 4.92 -1.14 -8.30
C TYR A 19 4.73 -2.55 -7.70
N ALA A 20 5.22 -2.79 -6.48
CA ALA A 20 4.98 -4.05 -5.78
C ALA A 20 3.48 -4.26 -5.48
N ALA A 21 2.76 -3.18 -5.17
CA ALA A 21 1.32 -3.19 -4.92
C ALA A 21 0.51 -3.44 -6.21
N ILE A 22 0.86 -2.78 -7.32
CA ILE A 22 0.23 -2.96 -8.65
C ILE A 22 0.41 -4.39 -9.15
N THR A 23 1.58 -5.00 -8.91
CA THR A 23 1.90 -6.36 -9.39
C THR A 23 1.48 -7.46 -8.41
N GLY A 24 1.00 -7.10 -7.22
CA GLY A 24 0.69 -8.06 -6.15
C GLY A 24 1.92 -8.79 -5.61
N ASN A 25 3.13 -8.24 -5.77
CA ASN A 25 4.36 -8.87 -5.32
C ASN A 25 4.55 -8.70 -3.80
N THR A 26 3.81 -9.51 -3.04
CA THR A 26 3.80 -9.47 -1.57
C THR A 26 5.19 -9.68 -0.98
N LYS A 27 6.05 -10.51 -1.60
CA LYS A 27 7.41 -10.76 -1.10
C LYS A 27 8.24 -9.48 -1.13
N VAL A 28 8.19 -8.75 -2.24
CA VAL A 28 8.90 -7.46 -2.38
C VAL A 28 8.29 -6.43 -1.45
N ALA A 29 6.95 -6.30 -1.40
CA ALA A 29 6.27 -5.39 -0.49
C ALA A 29 6.68 -5.61 0.97
N LYS A 30 6.74 -6.88 1.43
CA LYS A 30 7.21 -7.26 2.77
C LYS A 30 8.63 -6.77 3.05
N ILE A 31 9.56 -6.94 2.10
CA ILE A 31 10.95 -6.51 2.24
C ILE A 31 11.04 -4.98 2.35
N ILE A 32 10.29 -4.26 1.51
CA ILE A 32 10.26 -2.80 1.48
C ILE A 32 9.72 -2.25 2.80
N ILE A 33 8.56 -2.71 3.25
CA ILE A 33 7.90 -2.26 4.48
C ILE A 33 8.76 -2.56 5.72
N ARG A 34 9.44 -3.72 5.77
CA ARG A 34 10.36 -4.05 6.87
C ARG A 34 11.58 -3.14 6.92
N LYS A 35 11.99 -2.58 5.79
CA LYS A 35 13.13 -1.65 5.73
C LYS A 35 12.73 -0.24 6.15
N ASP A 36 11.53 0.19 5.78
CA ASP A 36 10.99 1.49 6.17
C ASP A 36 9.45 1.41 6.30
N PRO A 37 8.92 1.37 7.54
CA PRO A 37 7.49 1.31 7.80
C PRO A 37 6.71 2.56 7.34
N ASN A 38 7.37 3.66 6.95
CA ASN A 38 6.69 4.88 6.50
C ASN A 38 6.40 4.88 4.99
N LEU A 39 7.01 3.99 4.21
CA LEU A 39 6.81 3.90 2.76
C LEU A 39 5.36 3.61 2.32
N PRO A 40 4.52 2.88 3.08
CA PRO A 40 3.10 2.75 2.78
C PRO A 40 2.33 4.07 2.68
N ASN A 41 2.84 5.17 3.26
CA ASN A 41 2.20 6.48 3.25
C ASN A 41 2.69 7.41 2.15
N MET A 42 3.68 6.99 1.37
CA MET A 42 4.27 7.83 0.34
C MET A 42 3.28 8.03 -0.80
N GLN A 43 2.75 9.24 -0.95
CA GLN A 43 1.75 9.55 -1.95
C GLN A 43 2.39 9.81 -3.31
N ASP A 44 1.72 9.33 -4.37
CA ASP A 44 2.01 9.70 -5.74
C ASP A 44 1.52 11.13 -6.06
N ALA A 45 1.72 11.58 -7.30
CA ALA A 45 1.28 12.91 -7.75
C ALA A 45 -0.24 13.11 -7.73
N LYS A 46 -1.02 12.03 -7.60
CA LYS A 46 -2.50 12.04 -7.48
C LYS A 46 -2.95 11.93 -6.02
N GLY A 47 -2.02 11.90 -5.06
CA GLY A 47 -2.31 11.72 -3.65
C GLY A 47 -2.59 10.26 -3.25
N LYS A 48 -2.44 9.29 -4.15
CA LYS A 48 -2.67 7.88 -3.85
C LYS A 48 -1.48 7.28 -3.14
N ILE A 49 -1.74 6.54 -2.07
CA ILE A 49 -0.72 5.70 -1.42
C ILE A 49 -0.58 4.35 -2.15
N PRO A 50 0.58 3.68 -2.10
CA PRO A 50 0.86 2.41 -2.76
C PRO A 50 -0.23 1.35 -2.56
N LEU A 51 -0.77 1.25 -1.35
CA LEU A 51 -1.76 0.22 -0.99
C LEU A 51 -3.10 0.40 -1.70
N ARG A 52 -3.42 1.60 -2.20
CA ARG A 52 -4.61 1.82 -3.05
C ARG A 52 -4.53 1.02 -4.33
N TYR A 53 -3.34 0.83 -4.89
CA TYR A 53 -3.15 -0.04 -6.06
C TYR A 53 -3.36 -1.51 -5.70
N ALA A 54 -2.87 -1.98 -4.54
CA ALA A 54 -3.15 -3.34 -4.10
C ALA A 54 -4.66 -3.59 -3.94
N ALA A 55 -5.41 -2.62 -3.39
CA ALA A 55 -6.87 -2.69 -3.28
C ALA A 55 -7.56 -2.70 -4.65
N GLN A 56 -7.24 -1.75 -5.53
CA GLN A 56 -7.83 -1.63 -6.87
C GLN A 56 -7.60 -2.87 -7.75
N HIS A 57 -6.47 -3.56 -7.57
CA HIS A 57 -6.11 -4.77 -8.31
C HIS A 57 -6.45 -6.07 -7.57
N GLY A 58 -7.08 -6.01 -6.39
CA GLY A 58 -7.48 -7.21 -5.62
C GLY A 58 -6.31 -8.00 -5.01
N HIS A 59 -5.14 -7.38 -4.84
CA HIS A 59 -3.93 -8.00 -4.28
C HIS A 59 -3.94 -7.97 -2.75
N TRP A 60 -4.87 -8.73 -2.17
CA TRP A 60 -5.21 -8.68 -0.75
C TRP A 60 -4.06 -9.09 0.18
N GLU A 61 -3.21 -10.06 -0.16
CA GLU A 61 -2.05 -10.40 0.69
C GLU A 61 -1.08 -9.23 0.82
N THR A 62 -0.94 -8.48 -0.28
CA THR A 62 -0.08 -7.31 -0.37
C THR A 62 -0.70 -6.13 0.38
N LEU A 63 -2.02 -6.01 0.36
CA LEU A 63 -2.79 -5.00 1.09
C LEU A 63 -2.82 -5.26 2.60
N LEU A 64 -3.14 -6.49 3.00
CA LEU A 64 -3.34 -6.88 4.40
C LEU A 64 -2.03 -7.01 5.15
N TYR A 65 -0.91 -7.32 4.48
CA TYR A 65 0.36 -7.43 5.19
C TYR A 65 0.72 -6.17 5.98
N PRO A 66 0.77 -4.96 5.38
CA PRO A 66 1.00 -3.72 6.13
C PRO A 66 0.00 -3.57 7.27
N LEU A 67 -1.29 -3.75 7.03
CA LEU A 67 -2.33 -3.64 8.07
C LEU A 67 -2.11 -4.62 9.24
N SER A 68 -1.67 -5.84 8.96
CA SER A 68 -1.44 -6.89 9.97
C SER A 68 -0.19 -6.67 10.81
N VAL A 69 0.78 -5.87 10.32
CA VAL A 69 2.05 -5.63 11.02
C VAL A 69 2.12 -4.26 11.68
N THR A 70 1.04 -3.45 11.61
CA THR A 70 1.05 -2.07 12.07
C THR A 70 -0.13 -1.77 12.99
N ASN A 71 0.15 -1.24 14.19
CA ASN A 71 -0.85 -0.49 14.95
C ASN A 71 -1.25 0.76 14.14
N ASP A 72 -2.42 1.36 14.42
CA ASP A 72 -3.11 2.47 13.71
C ASP A 72 -2.26 3.69 13.28
N SER A 73 -0.97 3.75 13.61
CA SER A 73 -0.02 4.81 13.28
C SER A 73 0.52 4.79 11.85
N VAL A 74 0.32 3.73 11.05
CA VAL A 74 0.99 3.58 9.74
C VAL A 74 0.13 3.97 8.56
N ILE A 75 -1.21 4.08 8.67
CA ILE A 75 -2.04 4.62 7.58
C ILE A 75 -2.93 5.70 8.18
N PRO A 76 -2.85 6.96 7.70
CA PRO A 76 -3.78 7.99 8.12
C PRO A 76 -5.23 7.54 7.95
N GLY A 77 -6.11 7.83 8.90
CA GLY A 77 -7.52 7.40 8.83
C GLY A 77 -8.24 7.81 7.54
N SER A 78 -7.85 8.94 6.93
CA SER A 78 -8.34 9.36 5.61
C SER A 78 -7.94 8.38 4.49
N ALA A 79 -6.71 7.90 4.49
CA ALA A 79 -6.22 6.95 3.50
C ALA A 79 -6.80 5.54 3.69
N LEU A 80 -7.11 5.15 4.94
CA LEU A 80 -7.81 3.90 5.22
C LEU A 80 -9.22 3.89 4.61
N VAL A 81 -9.98 4.99 4.76
CA VAL A 81 -11.30 5.14 4.14
C VAL A 81 -11.22 5.01 2.62
N GLU A 82 -10.18 5.57 2.00
CA GLU A 82 -9.97 5.48 0.56
C GLU A 82 -9.62 4.05 0.10
N VAL A 83 -8.78 3.35 0.83
CA VAL A 83 -8.44 1.94 0.57
C VAL A 83 -9.69 1.04 0.67
N ILE A 84 -10.56 1.30 1.65
CA ILE A 84 -11.83 0.58 1.79
C ILE A 84 -12.75 0.87 0.60
N LYS A 85 -12.89 2.13 0.19
CA LYS A 85 -13.67 2.51 -1.01
C LYS A 85 -13.14 1.80 -2.25
N ASP A 86 -11.83 1.86 -2.48
CA ASP A 86 -11.18 1.20 -3.61
C ASP A 86 -11.43 -0.33 -3.62
N SER A 87 -11.47 -0.96 -2.44
CA SER A 87 -11.77 -2.40 -2.31
C SER A 87 -13.22 -2.72 -2.67
N ILE A 88 -14.17 -1.87 -2.27
CA ILE A 88 -15.59 -1.99 -2.60
C ILE A 88 -15.81 -1.79 -4.10
N ASP A 89 -15.20 -0.77 -4.69
CA ASP A 89 -15.29 -0.46 -6.13
C ASP A 89 -14.71 -1.59 -6.99
N ALA A 90 -13.67 -2.25 -6.48
CA ALA A 90 -13.10 -3.45 -7.10
C ALA A 90 -13.94 -4.72 -6.90
N GLY A 91 -15.08 -4.64 -6.20
CA GLY A 91 -16.00 -5.75 -5.96
C GLY A 91 -15.55 -6.71 -4.85
N PHE A 92 -14.59 -6.31 -4.02
CA PHE A 92 -13.97 -7.16 -3.00
C PHE A 92 -14.42 -6.78 -1.58
N TYR A 93 -15.36 -7.55 -1.03
CA TYR A 93 -15.87 -7.37 0.34
C TYR A 93 -15.05 -8.08 1.42
N GLY A 94 -14.08 -8.91 1.06
CA GLY A 94 -13.31 -9.73 2.01
C GLY A 94 -12.51 -8.91 3.03
N VAL A 95 -12.14 -7.68 2.69
CA VAL A 95 -11.42 -6.75 3.59
C VAL A 95 -12.31 -6.32 4.77
N LEU A 96 -13.64 -6.33 4.61
CA LEU A 96 -14.60 -5.96 5.66
C LEU A 96 -14.79 -7.05 6.74
N GLN A 97 -14.35 -8.29 6.48
CA GLN A 97 -14.46 -9.39 7.44
C GLN A 97 -13.27 -9.48 8.42
N ALA A 98 -12.23 -8.66 8.21
CA ALA A 98 -10.99 -8.68 8.98
C ALA A 98 -10.89 -7.53 10.01
N TYR A 99 -11.92 -6.69 10.13
CA TYR A 99 -12.02 -5.59 11.09
C TYR A 99 -13.12 -5.84 12.12
#